data_AF-M5BRQ5-F1
#
_entry.id   AF-M5BRQ5-F1
#
_cell.length_a   1.000
_cell.length_b   1.000
_cell.length_c   1.000
_cell.angle_alpha   90.00
_cell.angle_beta   90.00
_cell.angle_gamma   90.00
#
_symmetry.space_group_name_H-M   'P 1'
#
loop_
_entity.id
_entity.type
_entity.pdbx_description
1 polymer ?
#
loop_
_entity_poly.entity_id
_entity_poly.type
_entity_poly.pdbx_seq_one_letter_code
_entity_poly.pdbx_strand_id
1 'polypeptide(L)'
;MLSATSTRSNTDVGSIHPDMDTGVLRQLHANLDARLQPFWSSKLDNRIVRIKLYAQPDHSSGHNKPESPIPIAEVKAKTNPQGYFSHKFTLTFEELCTHDQTLGLAFAEQTVDYNFRADAELLPAVYALDSSTTGAEASREIQTDDDIVRAETELPLTTAHIRLISDVDDTVKISEVLMGVRAIFHNVFVRHLDELVVPGMPEWFSMLESRGVRFHYVSNGPFELLPVLLEFFGVAGLPKGDSL
;
A
#
# COMPACT_ATOMS: atom_id res chain seq x y z
N MET A 1 43.60 -28.68 0.46
CA MET A 1 42.58 -28.77 1.53
C MET A 1 41.48 -27.78 1.19
N LEU A 2 40.43 -28.26 0.53
CA LEU A 2 39.27 -27.44 0.16
C LEU A 2 38.36 -27.33 1.38
N SER A 3 38.18 -26.10 1.87
CA SER A 3 37.25 -25.76 2.93
C SER A 3 35.83 -26.00 2.42
N ALA A 4 35.12 -26.93 3.06
CA ALA A 4 33.71 -27.18 2.79
C ALA A 4 32.90 -26.01 3.34
N THR A 5 32.40 -25.15 2.45
CA THR A 5 31.34 -24.19 2.75
C THR A 5 30.11 -24.99 3.17
N SER A 6 29.74 -24.86 4.45
CA SER A 6 28.54 -25.46 5.02
C SER A 6 27.31 -24.85 4.33
N THR A 7 26.66 -25.63 3.47
CA THR A 7 25.31 -25.34 2.99
C THR A 7 24.37 -25.45 4.19
N ARG A 8 23.99 -24.30 4.75
CA ARG A 8 22.88 -24.22 5.72
C ARG A 8 21.62 -24.73 5.03
N SER A 9 21.04 -25.81 5.55
CA SER A 9 19.71 -26.26 5.14
C SER A 9 18.68 -25.20 5.51
N ASN A 10 17.90 -24.75 4.53
CA ASN A 10 16.89 -23.70 4.71
C ASN A 10 15.71 -24.10 5.62
N THR A 11 15.71 -25.35 6.12
CA THR A 11 14.66 -25.95 6.95
C THR A 11 14.79 -25.68 8.45
N ASP A 12 15.90 -25.11 8.92
CA ASP A 12 16.18 -24.90 10.36
C ASP A 12 16.11 -23.41 10.77
N VAL A 13 15.96 -22.52 9.81
CA VAL A 13 15.92 -21.07 10.04
C VAL A 13 14.47 -20.70 10.35
N GLY A 14 14.17 -20.42 11.62
CA GLY A 14 12.83 -20.04 12.09
C GLY A 14 12.12 -21.08 12.97
N SER A 15 12.72 -22.24 13.22
CA SER A 15 12.21 -23.18 14.22
C SER A 15 12.34 -22.60 15.63
N ILE A 16 11.22 -22.43 16.35
CA ILE A 16 11.25 -21.99 17.75
C ILE A 16 11.86 -23.11 18.60
N HIS A 17 13.02 -22.86 19.19
CA HIS A 17 13.71 -23.78 20.09
C HIS A 17 13.59 -23.34 21.55
N PRO A 18 13.54 -24.30 22.50
CA PRO A 18 13.43 -23.99 23.93
C PRO A 18 14.61 -23.19 24.49
N ASP A 19 15.77 -23.26 23.85
CA ASP A 19 17.00 -22.56 24.25
C ASP A 19 17.19 -21.21 23.52
N MET A 20 16.15 -20.73 22.83
CA MET A 20 16.21 -19.48 22.07
C MET A 20 16.32 -18.27 23.01
N ASP A 21 17.13 -17.29 22.60
CA ASP A 21 17.31 -16.07 23.37
C ASP A 21 15.98 -15.32 23.58
N THR A 22 15.79 -14.81 24.79
CA THR A 22 14.55 -14.11 25.17
C THR A 22 14.30 -12.84 24.38
N GLY A 23 15.35 -12.16 23.90
CA GLY A 23 15.23 -10.99 23.03
C GLY A 23 14.67 -11.36 21.66
N VAL A 24 15.13 -12.48 21.09
CA VAL A 24 14.60 -13.03 19.83
C VAL A 24 13.13 -13.39 19.98
N LEU A 25 12.75 -14.09 21.06
CA LEU A 25 11.35 -14.45 21.30
C LEU A 25 10.43 -13.22 21.43
N ARG A 26 10.90 -12.15 22.10
CA ARG A 26 10.15 -10.88 22.17
C ARG A 26 9.97 -10.24 20.80
N GLN A 27 10.99 -10.28 19.95
CA GLN A 27 10.90 -9.75 18.60
C GLN A 27 9.91 -10.55 17.74
N LEU A 28 9.96 -11.88 17.81
CA LEU A 28 9.01 -12.75 17.10
C LEU A 28 7.57 -12.52 17.56
N HIS A 29 7.36 -12.27 18.86
CA HIS A 29 6.05 -11.90 19.40
C HIS A 29 5.60 -10.52 18.94
N ALA A 30 6.49 -9.53 18.92
CA ALA A 30 6.19 -8.19 18.41
C ALA A 30 5.82 -8.21 16.92
N ASN A 31 6.51 -9.02 16.11
CA ASN A 31 6.18 -9.25 14.70
C ASN A 31 4.75 -9.79 14.58
N LEU A 32 4.42 -10.83 15.36
CA LEU A 32 3.10 -11.46 15.36
C LEU A 32 2.00 -10.44 15.67
N ASP A 33 2.16 -9.67 16.75
CA ASP A 33 1.17 -8.69 17.17
C ASP A 33 1.00 -7.60 16.12
N ALA A 34 2.08 -7.02 15.62
CA ALA A 34 2.04 -5.94 14.64
C ALA A 34 1.38 -6.37 13.32
N ARG A 35 1.70 -7.58 12.83
CA ARG A 35 1.18 -8.08 11.54
C ARG A 35 -0.26 -8.59 11.63
N LEU A 36 -0.76 -8.89 12.83
CA LEU A 36 -2.17 -9.22 13.06
C LEU A 36 -3.06 -7.98 13.22
N GLN A 37 -2.52 -6.83 13.63
CA GLN A 37 -3.30 -5.60 13.84
C GLN A 37 -4.26 -5.25 12.68
N PRO A 38 -3.87 -5.33 11.39
CA PRO A 38 -4.77 -4.99 10.29
C PRO A 38 -6.04 -5.86 10.24
N PHE A 39 -5.97 -7.11 10.70
CA PHE A 39 -7.09 -8.05 10.74
C PHE A 39 -8.10 -7.75 11.86
N TRP A 40 -7.75 -6.87 12.80
CA TRP A 40 -8.63 -6.45 13.90
C TRP A 40 -9.30 -5.10 13.65
N SER A 41 -9.15 -4.55 12.44
CA SER A 41 -9.82 -3.31 12.06
C SER A 41 -11.35 -3.47 12.01
N SER A 42 -12.06 -2.44 12.49
CA SER A 42 -13.53 -2.39 12.38
C SER A 42 -13.94 -2.01 10.96
N LYS A 43 -14.85 -2.77 10.36
CA LYS A 43 -15.46 -2.41 9.08
C LYS A 43 -16.33 -1.16 9.27
N LEU A 44 -16.09 -0.16 8.43
CA LEU A 44 -16.79 1.11 8.47
C LEU A 44 -17.80 1.16 7.33
N ASP A 45 -19.03 0.76 7.60
CA ASP A 45 -20.10 0.75 6.60
C ASP A 45 -20.73 2.13 6.42
N ASN A 46 -21.26 2.38 5.21
CA ASN A 46 -22.10 3.54 4.93
C ASN A 46 -21.42 4.91 5.21
N ARG A 47 -20.09 4.95 5.31
CA ARG A 47 -19.29 6.16 5.55
C ARG A 47 -18.98 6.84 4.23
N ILE A 48 -18.87 8.17 4.27
CA ILE A 48 -18.44 8.96 3.12
C ILE A 48 -16.93 9.11 3.15
N VAL A 49 -16.28 8.70 2.07
CA VAL A 49 -14.86 8.93 1.82
C VAL A 49 -14.76 9.96 0.71
N ARG A 50 -14.05 11.05 0.98
CA ARG A 50 -13.73 12.06 -0.02
C ARG A 50 -12.37 11.74 -0.63
N ILE A 51 -12.33 11.57 -1.94
CA ILE A 51 -11.10 11.25 -2.67
C ILE A 51 -10.74 12.45 -3.52
N LYS A 52 -9.54 13.00 -3.32
CA LYS A 52 -9.00 14.14 -4.06
C LYS A 52 -7.82 13.66 -4.88
N LEU A 53 -7.81 13.99 -6.16
CA LEU A 53 -6.72 13.71 -7.07
C LEU A 53 -5.92 14.99 -7.29
N TYR A 54 -4.60 14.91 -7.18
CA TYR A 54 -3.66 16.00 -7.41
C TYR A 54 -2.67 15.61 -8.49
N ALA A 55 -2.24 16.60 -9.26
CA ALA A 55 -1.19 16.46 -10.26
C ALA A 55 0.12 17.02 -9.67
N GLN A 56 1.19 16.23 -9.72
CA GLN A 56 2.49 16.60 -9.18
C GLN A 56 3.55 16.45 -10.27
N PRO A 57 3.95 17.56 -10.93
CA PRO A 57 5.10 17.51 -11.80
C PRO A 57 6.36 17.22 -10.99
N ASP A 58 7.23 16.35 -11.53
CA ASP A 58 8.44 15.81 -10.88
C ASP A 58 9.42 16.90 -10.42
N HIS A 59 9.33 18.10 -11.01
CA HIS A 59 10.12 19.28 -10.69
C HIS A 59 9.69 20.07 -9.43
N SER A 60 8.68 19.61 -8.68
CA SER A 60 8.21 20.28 -7.44
C SER A 60 9.01 19.94 -6.18
N SER A 61 10.25 19.47 -6.34
CA SER A 61 11.22 19.21 -5.27
C SER A 61 11.94 20.48 -4.75
N GLY A 62 11.59 21.67 -5.24
CA GLY A 62 12.21 22.95 -4.83
C GLY A 62 11.21 24.01 -4.31
N HIS A 63 11.27 24.27 -3.00
CA HIS A 63 10.93 25.51 -2.27
C HIS A 63 9.60 26.27 -2.45
N ASN A 64 8.66 25.87 -3.31
CA ASN A 64 7.32 26.48 -3.38
C ASN A 64 6.22 25.41 -3.51
N LYS A 65 6.05 24.56 -2.47
CA LYS A 65 4.78 23.83 -2.34
C LYS A 65 3.71 24.86 -2.00
N PRO A 66 2.65 25.04 -2.82
CA PRO A 66 1.55 25.90 -2.43
C PRO A 66 1.01 25.42 -1.07
N GLU A 67 0.75 26.34 -0.13
CA GLU A 67 0.24 26.04 1.21
C GLU A 67 -1.06 25.22 1.19
N SER A 68 -1.77 25.23 0.05
CA SER A 68 -2.92 24.37 -0.23
C SER A 68 -2.94 23.98 -1.72
N PRO A 69 -2.49 22.78 -2.11
CA PRO A 69 -2.62 22.32 -3.48
C PRO A 69 -4.11 22.19 -3.85
N ILE A 70 -4.47 22.62 -5.07
CA ILE A 70 -5.84 22.51 -5.59
C ILE A 70 -5.98 21.12 -6.24
N PRO A 71 -6.99 20.32 -5.89
CA PRO A 71 -7.23 19.05 -6.55
C PRO A 71 -7.72 19.28 -7.97
N ILE A 72 -7.24 18.46 -8.91
CA ILE A 72 -7.71 18.45 -10.30
C ILE A 72 -9.03 17.69 -10.45
N ALA A 73 -9.34 16.80 -9.50
CA ALA A 73 -10.62 16.13 -9.40
C ALA A 73 -10.93 15.80 -7.94
N GLU A 74 -12.21 15.88 -7.57
CA GLU A 74 -12.70 15.49 -6.24
C GLU A 74 -13.98 14.67 -6.39
N VAL A 75 -14.09 13.59 -5.62
CA VAL A 75 -15.28 12.75 -5.57
C VAL A 75 -15.59 12.35 -4.13
N LYS A 76 -16.87 12.10 -3.86
CA LYS A 76 -17.32 11.44 -2.64
C LYS A 76 -17.78 10.03 -2.98
N ALA A 77 -17.10 9.04 -2.41
CA ALA A 77 -17.49 7.64 -2.46
C ALA A 77 -18.13 7.23 -1.13
N LYS A 78 -18.97 6.20 -1.17
CA LYS A 78 -19.56 5.61 0.04
C LYS A 78 -18.98 4.22 0.25
N THR A 79 -18.60 3.90 1.49
CA THR A 79 -18.16 2.55 1.83
C THR A 79 -19.32 1.56 1.76
N ASN A 80 -19.04 0.36 1.27
CA ASN A 80 -19.98 -0.75 1.28
C ASN A 80 -20.08 -1.38 2.68
N PRO A 81 -20.96 -2.38 2.92
CA PRO A 81 -21.06 -3.07 4.21
C PRO A 81 -19.77 -3.75 4.69
N GLN A 82 -18.82 -3.98 3.79
CA GLN A 82 -17.51 -4.54 4.09
C GLN A 82 -16.45 -3.46 4.38
N GLY A 83 -16.78 -2.17 4.26
CA GLY A 83 -15.85 -1.04 4.45
C GLY A 83 -15.08 -0.63 3.20
N TYR A 84 -15.26 -1.32 2.07
CA TYR A 84 -14.54 -1.01 0.82
C TYR A 84 -15.20 0.11 0.04
N PHE A 85 -14.40 0.86 -0.69
CA PHE A 85 -14.82 1.87 -1.65
C PHE A 85 -13.90 1.83 -2.87
N SER A 86 -14.40 2.27 -4.03
CA SER A 86 -13.58 2.44 -5.22
C SER A 86 -14.16 3.55 -6.09
N HIS A 87 -13.28 4.22 -6.83
CA HIS A 87 -13.67 5.20 -7.83
C HIS A 87 -12.66 5.20 -8.98
N LYS A 88 -13.15 5.37 -10.21
CA LYS A 88 -12.31 5.51 -11.40
C LYS A 88 -12.36 6.97 -11.86
N PHE A 89 -11.27 7.70 -11.66
CA PHE A 89 -11.10 9.01 -12.28
C PHE A 89 -10.91 8.84 -13.79
N THR A 90 -11.57 9.69 -14.57
CA THR A 90 -11.36 9.81 -16.02
C THR A 90 -11.11 11.28 -16.27
N LEU A 91 -9.91 11.61 -16.76
CA LEU A 91 -9.52 12.98 -17.10
C LEU A 91 -9.47 13.11 -18.61
N THR A 92 -10.26 14.02 -19.18
CA THR A 92 -10.19 14.31 -20.61
C THR A 92 -9.02 15.24 -20.94
N PHE A 93 -8.64 15.29 -22.22
CA PHE A 93 -7.58 16.19 -22.65
C PHE A 93 -7.92 17.66 -22.36
N GLU A 94 -9.18 18.05 -22.53
CA GLU A 94 -9.67 19.39 -22.22
C GLU A 94 -9.51 19.72 -20.72
N GLU A 95 -9.84 18.77 -19.84
CA GLU A 95 -9.67 18.93 -18.39
C GLU A 95 -8.18 19.08 -18.02
N LEU A 96 -7.30 18.31 -18.65
CA LEU A 96 -5.85 18.45 -18.46
C LEU A 96 -5.32 19.82 -18.93
N CYS A 97 -5.98 20.46 -19.89
CA CYS A 97 -5.63 21.80 -20.35
C CYS A 97 -6.14 22.92 -19.42
N THR A 98 -7.06 22.64 -18.50
CA THR A 98 -7.62 23.64 -17.58
C THR A 98 -6.85 23.81 -16.28
N HIS A 99 -5.93 22.89 -15.96
CA HIS A 99 -5.12 22.97 -14.75
C HIS A 99 -3.64 23.20 -15.08
N ASP A 100 -3.06 24.27 -14.53
CA ASP A 100 -1.64 24.62 -14.72
C ASP A 100 -0.69 23.45 -14.38
N GLN A 101 -1.05 22.66 -13.36
CA GLN A 101 -0.26 21.52 -12.92
C GLN A 101 -0.18 20.44 -14.00
N THR A 102 -1.25 20.21 -14.78
CA THR A 102 -1.34 19.15 -15.80
C THR A 102 -0.97 19.60 -17.20
N LEU A 103 -0.68 20.88 -17.43
CA LEU A 103 -0.24 21.38 -18.74
C LEU A 103 1.00 20.65 -19.26
N GLY A 104 1.92 20.29 -18.36
CA GLY A 104 3.07 19.45 -18.69
C GLY A 104 2.65 18.09 -19.23
N LEU A 105 1.64 17.44 -18.66
CA LEU A 105 1.13 16.17 -19.17
C LEU A 105 0.39 16.33 -20.50
N ALA A 106 -0.36 17.42 -20.68
CA ALA A 106 -1.14 17.67 -21.89
C ALA A 106 -0.26 18.02 -23.11
N PHE A 107 0.82 18.78 -22.90
CA PHE A 107 1.60 19.38 -23.97
C PHE A 107 3.08 18.97 -24.01
N ALA A 108 3.64 18.34 -22.98
CA ALA A 108 5.02 17.86 -23.06
C ALA A 108 5.14 16.65 -23.99
N GLU A 109 6.34 16.47 -24.53
CA GLU A 109 6.71 15.18 -25.11
C GLU A 109 6.59 14.10 -24.03
N GLN A 110 6.07 12.91 -24.40
CA GLN A 110 5.87 11.74 -23.52
C GLN A 110 7.19 11.12 -23.02
N THR A 111 8.20 11.95 -22.75
CA THR A 111 9.56 11.58 -22.37
C THR A 111 9.83 11.83 -20.89
N VAL A 112 8.90 12.49 -20.18
CA VAL A 112 9.04 12.81 -18.75
C VAL A 112 8.01 12.03 -17.94
N ASP A 113 8.49 11.36 -16.89
CA ASP A 113 7.63 10.70 -15.92
C ASP A 113 6.79 11.75 -15.18
N TYR A 114 5.55 11.42 -14.86
CA TYR A 114 4.59 12.34 -14.27
C TYR A 114 3.92 11.68 -13.07
N ASN A 115 3.76 12.38 -11.95
CA ASN A 115 3.16 11.76 -10.76
C ASN A 115 1.78 12.35 -10.47
N PHE A 116 0.85 11.49 -10.08
CA PHE A 116 -0.39 11.90 -9.43
C PHE A 116 -0.34 11.49 -7.97
N ARG A 117 -1.12 12.18 -7.15
CA ARG A 117 -1.33 11.80 -5.75
C ARG A 117 -2.82 11.75 -5.49
N ALA A 118 -3.29 10.66 -4.88
CA ALA A 118 -4.65 10.55 -4.42
C ALA A 118 -4.70 10.61 -2.90
N ASP A 119 -5.49 11.55 -2.36
CA ASP A 119 -5.72 11.70 -0.93
C ASP A 119 -7.16 11.24 -0.64
N ALA A 120 -7.32 10.28 0.25
CA ALA A 120 -8.61 9.80 0.74
C ALA A 120 -8.84 10.29 2.17
N GLU A 121 -9.95 10.97 2.41
CA GLU A 121 -10.36 11.50 3.71
C GLU A 121 -11.68 10.84 4.13
N LEU A 122 -11.66 10.09 5.23
CA LEU A 122 -12.89 9.56 5.82
C LEU A 122 -13.62 10.69 6.55
N LEU A 123 -14.86 10.98 6.15
CA LEU A 123 -15.65 12.03 6.76
C LEU A 123 -16.32 11.53 8.06
N PRO A 124 -16.55 12.44 9.03
CA PRO A 124 -17.28 12.10 10.26
C PRO A 124 -18.61 11.42 9.98
N ALA A 125 -19.00 10.49 10.84
CA ALA A 125 -20.30 9.85 10.73
C ALA A 125 -21.40 10.87 11.07
N VAL A 126 -22.41 10.99 10.22
CA VAL A 126 -23.60 11.80 10.49
C VAL A 126 -24.72 10.85 10.88
N TYR A 127 -25.01 10.76 12.17
CA TYR A 127 -26.16 10.02 12.67
C TYR A 127 -27.37 10.95 12.72
N ALA A 128 -28.35 10.73 11.86
CA ALA A 128 -29.65 11.38 12.00
C ALA A 128 -30.40 10.73 13.18
N LEU A 129 -30.76 11.52 14.20
CA LEU A 129 -31.67 11.03 15.24
C LEU A 129 -33.07 10.88 14.64
N ASP A 130 -33.66 9.69 14.74
CA ASP A 130 -35.08 9.48 14.45
C ASP A 130 -35.94 10.30 15.43
N SER A 131 -36.47 11.43 14.96
CA SER A 131 -37.46 12.21 15.71
C SER A 131 -38.84 11.52 15.63
N SER A 132 -38.99 10.36 16.26
CA SER A 132 -40.29 9.69 16.42
C SER A 132 -41.03 10.09 17.71
N THR A 133 -40.71 11.25 18.30
CA THR A 133 -41.52 11.88 19.34
C THR A 133 -41.72 13.37 19.06
N THR A 134 -42.98 13.70 18.79
CA THR A 134 -43.65 15.00 18.66
C THR A 134 -42.91 16.24 19.18
N GLY A 135 -42.70 17.22 18.29
CA GLY A 135 -42.39 18.60 18.63
C GLY A 135 -41.38 19.20 17.68
N ALA A 136 -41.78 20.22 16.90
CA ALA A 136 -40.90 20.97 16.03
C ALA A 136 -39.73 21.57 16.83
N GLU A 137 -38.49 21.15 16.54
CA GLU A 137 -37.28 22.00 16.52
C GLU A 137 -36.01 21.18 16.25
N ALA A 138 -35.27 21.61 15.22
CA ALA A 138 -33.86 21.34 14.90
C ALA A 138 -33.36 19.88 14.91
N SER A 139 -33.17 19.32 13.71
CA SER A 139 -32.27 18.20 13.46
C SER A 139 -30.86 18.54 13.97
N ARG A 140 -30.49 18.08 15.17
CA ARG A 140 -29.11 18.20 15.68
C ARG A 140 -28.32 16.98 15.19
N GLU A 141 -27.52 17.18 14.15
CA GLU A 141 -26.49 16.23 13.75
C GLU A 141 -25.45 16.14 14.88
N ILE A 142 -25.26 14.96 15.45
CA ILE A 142 -24.14 14.72 16.38
C ILE A 142 -22.93 14.39 15.52
N GLN A 143 -22.03 15.36 15.35
CA GLN A 143 -20.70 15.10 14.80
C GLN A 143 -19.87 14.44 15.90
N THR A 144 -19.40 13.21 15.66
CA THR A 144 -18.36 12.63 16.52
C THR A 144 -17.04 13.36 16.25
N ASP A 145 -16.33 13.71 17.33
CA ASP A 145 -14.99 14.33 17.31
C ASP A 145 -13.94 13.27 16.95
N ASP A 146 -14.18 12.54 15.86
CA ASP A 146 -13.20 11.62 15.32
C ASP A 146 -12.20 12.44 14.49
N ASP A 147 -10.92 12.32 14.81
CA ASP A 147 -9.84 12.83 13.98
C ASP A 147 -10.05 12.41 12.52
N ILE A 148 -9.79 13.34 11.58
CA ILE A 148 -9.93 13.05 10.15
C ILE A 148 -8.91 11.96 9.78
N VAL A 149 -9.39 10.75 9.54
CA VAL A 149 -8.58 9.66 9.02
C VAL A 149 -8.25 9.95 7.56
N ARG A 150 -6.95 9.98 7.24
CA ARG A 150 -6.43 10.25 5.90
C ARG A 150 -5.54 9.11 5.42
N ALA A 151 -5.62 8.82 4.14
CA ALA A 151 -4.67 7.96 3.44
C ALA A 151 -4.21 8.67 2.16
N GLU A 152 -2.93 8.55 1.83
CA GLU A 152 -2.36 9.12 0.61
C GLU A 152 -1.68 8.01 -0.17
N THR A 153 -1.78 8.07 -1.50
CA THR A 153 -1.00 7.20 -2.39
C THR A 153 -0.50 7.99 -3.59
N GLU A 154 0.72 7.67 -4.02
CA GLU A 154 1.28 8.16 -5.27
C GLU A 154 0.87 7.24 -6.42
N LEU A 155 0.76 7.81 -7.61
CA LEU A 155 0.27 7.19 -8.84
C LEU A 155 1.20 7.62 -9.99
N PRO A 156 2.35 6.95 -10.15
CA PRO A 156 3.35 7.34 -11.14
C PRO A 156 2.94 6.94 -12.55
N LEU A 157 2.80 7.92 -13.44
CA LEU A 157 2.74 7.73 -14.88
C LEU A 157 4.16 7.74 -15.45
N THR A 158 4.71 6.54 -15.59
CA THR A 158 6.05 6.35 -16.14
C THR A 158 6.01 6.14 -17.66
N THR A 159 7.00 6.70 -18.33
CA THR A 159 7.25 6.62 -19.78
C THR A 159 7.92 5.31 -20.21
N ALA A 160 8.14 4.40 -19.27
CA ALA A 160 8.82 3.13 -19.48
C ALA A 160 8.14 2.28 -20.55
N HIS A 161 8.92 1.88 -21.56
CA HIS A 161 8.46 1.04 -22.66
C HIS A 161 8.27 -0.43 -22.28
N ILE A 162 8.99 -0.90 -21.25
CA ILE A 162 8.95 -2.29 -20.78
C ILE A 162 8.49 -2.31 -19.33
N ARG A 163 7.46 -3.09 -19.06
CA ARG A 163 6.89 -3.31 -17.73
C ARG A 163 6.88 -4.80 -17.42
N LEU A 164 7.31 -5.17 -16.21
CA LEU A 164 7.33 -6.54 -15.73
C LEU A 164 6.20 -6.71 -14.70
N ILE A 165 5.36 -7.72 -14.91
CA ILE A 165 4.38 -8.17 -13.93
C ILE A 165 4.96 -9.38 -13.22
N SER A 166 5.07 -9.32 -11.90
CA SER A 166 5.58 -10.40 -11.07
C SER A 166 4.52 -10.86 -10.08
N ASP A 167 4.35 -12.17 -9.96
CA ASP A 167 3.78 -12.74 -8.75
C ASP A 167 4.71 -12.45 -7.55
N VAL A 168 4.17 -12.54 -6.33
CA VAL A 168 4.92 -12.30 -5.09
C VAL A 168 5.31 -13.62 -4.43
N ASP A 169 4.31 -14.41 -4.08
CA ASP A 169 4.46 -15.58 -3.21
C ASP A 169 5.15 -16.71 -3.98
N ASP A 170 6.19 -17.27 -3.37
CA ASP A 170 7.13 -18.24 -3.94
C ASP A 170 7.84 -17.78 -5.25
N THR A 171 7.76 -16.48 -5.58
CA THR A 171 8.52 -15.84 -6.67
C THR A 171 9.62 -14.95 -6.13
N VAL A 172 9.28 -13.93 -5.35
CA VAL A 172 10.25 -13.05 -4.66
C VAL A 172 10.23 -13.25 -3.14
N LYS A 173 9.11 -13.76 -2.61
CA LYS A 173 8.88 -14.01 -1.19
C LYS A 173 8.60 -15.49 -0.95
N ILE A 174 9.45 -16.16 -0.19
CA ILE A 174 9.24 -17.52 0.30
C ILE A 174 8.01 -17.51 1.21
N SER A 175 6.95 -18.17 0.76
CA SER A 175 5.69 -18.27 1.49
C SER A 175 5.45 -19.69 1.99
N GLU A 176 5.94 -20.70 1.25
CA GLU A 176 5.76 -22.13 1.54
C GLU A 176 4.29 -22.51 1.73
N VAL A 177 3.40 -21.99 0.87
CA VAL A 177 1.95 -22.25 0.95
C VAL A 177 1.61 -23.75 0.98
N LEU A 178 2.46 -24.58 0.38
CA LEU A 178 2.28 -26.03 0.31
C LEU A 178 2.65 -26.78 1.61
N MET A 179 3.29 -26.15 2.59
CA MET A 179 3.71 -26.81 3.84
C MET A 179 2.66 -26.77 4.95
N GLY A 180 1.45 -26.28 4.64
CA GLY A 180 0.30 -26.28 5.54
C GLY A 180 0.14 -25.02 6.39
N VAL A 181 -1.02 -24.87 7.02
CA VAL A 181 -1.48 -23.63 7.67
C VAL A 181 -0.51 -23.11 8.74
N ARG A 182 0.15 -24.00 9.49
CA ARG A 182 1.10 -23.61 10.54
C ARG A 182 2.37 -22.96 9.97
N ALA A 183 2.90 -23.49 8.88
CA ALA A 183 4.09 -22.93 8.23
C ALA A 183 3.77 -21.56 7.61
N ILE A 184 2.64 -21.47 6.90
CA ILE A 184 2.13 -20.20 6.35
C ILE A 184 2.00 -19.15 7.45
N PHE A 185 1.34 -19.49 8.55
CA PHE A 185 1.13 -18.56 9.66
C PHE A 185 2.46 -18.08 10.24
N HIS A 186 3.40 -18.99 10.46
CA HIS A 186 4.71 -18.63 11.00
C HIS A 186 5.50 -17.73 10.05
N ASN A 187 5.58 -18.06 8.76
CA ASN A 187 6.31 -17.28 7.77
C ASN A 187 5.68 -15.89 7.59
N VAL A 188 4.35 -15.79 7.55
CA VAL A 188 3.66 -14.51 7.35
C VAL A 188 3.73 -13.62 8.60
N PHE A 189 3.43 -14.16 9.78
CA PHE A 189 3.21 -13.33 10.97
C PHE A 189 4.39 -13.26 11.92
N VAL A 190 5.26 -14.27 11.96
CA VAL A 190 6.26 -14.40 13.04
C VAL A 190 7.68 -14.15 12.53
N ARG A 191 8.03 -14.77 11.39
CA ARG A 191 9.39 -14.80 10.84
C ARG A 191 9.88 -13.43 10.39
N HIS A 192 11.19 -13.21 10.43
CA HIS A 192 11.81 -12.00 9.89
C HIS A 192 11.68 -11.95 8.37
N LEU A 193 11.43 -10.75 7.83
CA LEU A 193 11.09 -10.57 6.41
C LEU A 193 12.29 -10.82 5.47
N ASP A 194 13.51 -10.53 5.92
CA ASP A 194 14.75 -10.79 5.20
C ASP A 194 14.99 -12.29 4.98
N GLU A 195 14.55 -13.13 5.92
CA GLU A 195 14.63 -14.58 5.79
C GLU A 195 13.64 -15.15 4.75
N LEU A 196 12.64 -14.36 4.35
CA LEU A 196 11.65 -14.75 3.36
C LEU A 196 12.07 -14.36 1.94
N VAL A 197 13.22 -13.73 1.73
CA VAL A 197 13.65 -13.31 0.41
C VAL A 197 14.07 -14.52 -0.42
N VAL A 198 13.54 -14.65 -1.63
CA VAL A 198 14.02 -15.66 -2.59
C VAL A 198 15.41 -15.25 -3.08
N PRO A 199 16.47 -16.05 -2.85
CA PRO A 199 17.83 -15.64 -3.18
C PRO A 199 18.04 -15.33 -4.68
N GLY A 200 18.74 -14.24 -4.98
CA GLY A 200 19.07 -13.83 -6.35
C GLY A 200 17.99 -13.01 -7.06
N MET A 201 16.76 -12.99 -6.54
CA MET A 201 15.64 -12.26 -7.15
C MET A 201 15.78 -10.74 -7.01
N PRO A 202 16.15 -10.17 -5.83
CA PRO A 202 16.37 -8.74 -5.72
C PRO A 202 17.46 -8.21 -6.64
N GLU A 203 18.56 -8.95 -6.80
CA GLU A 203 19.66 -8.56 -7.68
C GLU A 203 19.21 -8.58 -9.15
N TRP A 204 18.47 -9.62 -9.54
CA TRP A 204 17.93 -9.73 -10.89
C TRP A 204 16.93 -8.60 -11.20
N PHE A 205 16.05 -8.28 -10.25
CA PHE A 205 15.06 -7.22 -10.39
C PHE A 205 15.72 -5.84 -10.45
N SER A 206 16.69 -5.57 -9.56
CA SER A 206 17.48 -4.33 -9.58
C SER A 206 18.22 -4.14 -10.91
N MET A 207 18.75 -5.22 -11.47
CA MET A 207 19.44 -5.22 -12.76
C MET A 207 18.49 -4.95 -13.95
N LEU A 208 17.20 -5.29 -13.84
CA LEU A 208 16.19 -4.94 -14.82
C LEU A 208 15.73 -3.48 -14.64
N GLU A 209 15.53 -3.04 -13.39
CA GLU A 209 15.20 -1.65 -13.07
C GLU A 209 16.27 -0.69 -13.60
N SER A 210 17.55 -1.02 -13.44
CA SER A 210 18.68 -0.23 -13.96
C SER A 210 18.70 -0.12 -15.49
N ARG A 211 17.90 -0.92 -16.20
CA ARG A 211 17.70 -0.86 -17.66
C ARG A 211 16.39 -0.17 -18.06
N GLY A 212 15.69 0.45 -17.11
CA GLY A 212 14.44 1.18 -17.34
C GLY A 212 13.18 0.32 -17.32
N VAL A 213 13.24 -0.92 -16.81
CA VAL A 213 12.05 -1.76 -16.61
C VAL A 213 11.29 -1.28 -15.36
N ARG A 214 9.98 -1.14 -15.47
CA ARG A 214 9.10 -0.84 -14.32
C ARG A 214 8.35 -2.08 -13.86
N PHE A 215 8.07 -2.17 -12.57
CA PHE A 215 7.53 -3.36 -11.93
C PHE A 215 6.10 -3.17 -11.47
N HIS A 216 5.30 -4.22 -11.64
CA HIS A 216 3.97 -4.36 -11.09
C HIS A 216 3.91 -5.70 -10.36
N TYR A 217 3.61 -5.66 -9.06
CA TYR A 217 3.53 -6.88 -8.24
C TYR A 217 2.07 -7.29 -8.08
N VAL A 218 1.82 -8.59 -8.16
CA VAL A 218 0.50 -9.18 -7.95
C VAL A 218 0.63 -10.18 -6.81
N SER A 219 -0.22 -10.07 -5.79
CA SER A 219 -0.30 -11.04 -4.69
C SER A 219 -1.72 -11.57 -4.54
N ASN A 220 -1.83 -12.85 -4.20
CA ASN A 220 -3.11 -13.48 -3.84
C ASN A 220 -3.40 -13.38 -2.33
N GLY A 221 -2.54 -12.72 -1.56
CA GLY A 221 -2.74 -12.50 -0.13
C GLY A 221 -3.94 -11.57 0.15
N PRO A 222 -4.59 -11.70 1.32
CA PRO A 222 -5.62 -10.76 1.74
C PRO A 222 -5.05 -9.33 1.85
N PHE A 223 -5.88 -8.32 1.58
CA PHE A 223 -5.48 -6.92 1.56
C PHE A 223 -4.89 -6.44 2.90
N GLU A 224 -5.32 -7.05 4.01
CA GLU A 224 -4.80 -6.82 5.35
C GLU A 224 -3.27 -7.08 5.47
N LEU A 225 -2.68 -7.86 4.56
CA LEU A 225 -1.23 -8.09 4.50
C LEU A 225 -0.47 -7.04 3.68
N LEU A 226 -1.15 -6.11 3.00
CA LEU A 226 -0.50 -5.10 2.18
C LEU A 226 0.59 -4.31 2.95
N PRO A 227 0.40 -3.87 4.21
CA PRO A 227 1.46 -3.19 4.95
C PRO A 227 2.71 -4.06 5.14
N VAL A 228 2.51 -5.36 5.44
CA VAL A 228 3.60 -6.33 5.61
C VAL A 228 4.33 -6.58 4.30
N LEU A 229 3.57 -6.63 3.19
CA LEU A 229 4.13 -6.80 1.86
C LEU A 229 4.99 -5.60 1.43
N LEU A 230 4.52 -4.38 1.71
CA LEU A 230 5.27 -3.14 1.42
C LEU A 230 6.55 -3.06 2.27
N GLU A 231 6.49 -3.45 3.55
CA GLU A 231 7.68 -3.57 4.40
C GLU A 231 8.66 -4.60 3.84
N PHE A 232 8.15 -5.77 3.42
CA PHE A 232 8.95 -6.82 2.80
C PHE A 232 9.68 -6.33 1.54
N PHE A 233 9.01 -5.58 0.66
CA PHE A 233 9.66 -5.01 -0.53
C PHE A 233 10.83 -4.10 -0.16
N GLY A 234 10.67 -3.28 0.89
CA GLY A 234 11.74 -2.44 1.42
C GLY A 234 12.91 -3.24 1.99
N VAL A 235 12.62 -4.25 2.81
CA VAL A 235 13.64 -5.13 3.43
C VAL A 235 14.39 -5.96 2.39
N ALA A 236 13.68 -6.49 1.39
CA ALA A 236 14.23 -7.31 0.32
C ALA A 236 15.03 -6.50 -0.71
N GLY A 237 14.93 -5.16 -0.68
CA GLY A 237 15.56 -4.29 -1.68
C GLY A 237 14.96 -4.45 -3.07
N LEU A 238 13.66 -4.75 -3.16
CA LEU A 238 12.97 -4.88 -4.43
C LEU A 238 12.68 -3.50 -5.05
N PRO A 239 12.72 -3.36 -6.38
CA PRO A 239 12.32 -2.16 -7.09
C PRO A 239 10.96 -1.64 -6.64
N LYS A 240 10.84 -0.32 -6.46
CA LYS A 240 9.56 0.33 -6.19
C LYS A 240 8.66 0.12 -7.40
N GLY A 241 7.57 -0.61 -7.20
CA GLY A 241 6.56 -0.86 -8.22
C GLY A 241 5.17 -0.56 -7.66
N ASP A 242 4.22 -0.34 -8.55
CA ASP A 242 2.82 -0.27 -8.14
C ASP A 242 2.39 -1.68 -7.71
N SER A 243 1.81 -1.80 -6.51
CA SER A 243 1.24 -3.05 -6.03
C SER A 243 -0.22 -3.12 -6.48
N LEU A 244 -0.59 -4.19 -7.20
CA LEU A 244 -1.96 -4.46 -7.67
C LEU A 244 -2.59 -5.61 -6.89
#